data_AF-A0A1Q7TV00-F1
#
_entry.id   AF-A0A1Q7TV00-F1
#
_cell.length_a   1.000
_cell.length_b   1.000
_cell.length_c   1.000
_cell.angle_alpha   90.00
_cell.angle_beta   90.00
_cell.angle_gamma   90.00
#
_symmetry.space_group_name_H-M   'P 1'
#
loop_
_entity.id
_entity.type
_entity.pdbx_description
1 polymer ?
#
loop_
_entity_poly.entity_id
_entity_poly.type
_entity_poly.pdbx_seq_one_letter_code
_entity_poly.pdbx_strand_id
1 'polypeptide(L)' 'MDRIAGIGAYAEVRKHSERIAALGVSFRVLDLPSLIKAKRAAGRPRDFEHLPELEALLALRKKAR' A
#
# COMPACT_ATOMS: atom_id res chain seq x y z
N MET A 1 -13.68 -8.95 10.19
CA MET A 1 -12.36 -8.68 9.56
C MET A 1 -11.72 -7.52 10.29
N ASP A 2 -10.88 -7.80 11.27
CA ASP A 2 -10.13 -6.85 12.11
C ASP A 2 -8.67 -6.66 11.64
N ARG A 3 -8.28 -7.33 10.55
CA ARG A 3 -6.91 -7.39 10.03
C ARG A 3 -6.89 -7.25 8.51
N ILE A 4 -5.79 -6.69 8.01
CA ILE A 4 -5.47 -6.62 6.58
C ILE A 4 -4.52 -7.76 6.23
N ALA A 5 -4.88 -8.55 5.22
CA ALA A 5 -4.03 -9.63 4.70
C ALA A 5 -2.65 -9.09 4.33
N GLY A 6 -1.59 -9.80 4.73
CA GLY A 6 -0.20 -9.37 4.50
C GLY A 6 0.34 -8.29 5.45
N ILE A 7 -0.52 -7.56 6.19
CA ILE A 7 -0.07 -6.51 7.12
C ILE A 7 -0.36 -6.87 8.58
N GLY A 8 -1.62 -7.10 8.94
CA GLY A 8 -2.03 -7.39 10.32
C GLY A 8 -3.10 -6.44 10.85
N ALA A 9 -3.11 -6.23 12.16
CA ALA A 9 -4.09 -5.40 12.85
C ALA A 9 -3.86 -3.90 12.60
N TYR A 10 -4.81 -3.07 13.03
CA TYR A 10 -4.77 -1.61 12.83
C TYR A 10 -3.45 -0.96 13.27
N ALA A 11 -2.86 -1.38 14.39
CA ALA A 11 -1.58 -0.85 14.87
C ALA A 11 -0.45 -1.06 13.85
N GLU A 12 -0.39 -2.23 13.21
CA GLU A 12 0.61 -2.54 12.18
C GLU A 12 0.34 -1.77 10.90
N VAL A 13 -0.93 -1.70 10.47
CA VAL A 13 -1.34 -0.88 9.32
C VAL A 13 -0.93 0.59 9.52
N ARG A 14 -1.16 1.13 10.72
CA ARG A 14 -0.84 2.52 11.07
C ARG A 14 0.66 2.81 11.07
N LYS A 15 1.51 1.86 11.47
CA LYS A 15 2.99 1.98 11.39
C LYS A 15 3.47 2.11 9.94
N HIS A 16 2.82 1.38 9.04
CA HIS A 16 3.10 1.35 7.61
C HIS A 16 2.27 2.36 6.81
N SER A 17 1.82 3.44 7.43
CA SER A 17 0.99 4.44 6.76
C SER A 17 1.64 5.83 6.73
N GLU A 18 1.78 6.37 5.53
CA GLU A 18 2.20 7.75 5.28
C GLU A 18 1.00 8.71 5.24
N ARG A 19 1.24 9.96 5.65
CA ARG A 19 0.22 11.02 5.57
C ARG A 19 0.27 11.63 4.17
N ILE A 20 -0.87 11.69 3.52
CA ILE A 20 -1.07 12.36 2.23
C ILE A 20 -2.08 13.50 2.44
N ALA A 21 -1.95 14.55 1.63
CA ALA A 21 -2.95 15.59 1.48
C ALA A 21 -3.43 15.61 0.02
N ALA A 22 -4.72 15.40 -0.18
CA ALA A 22 -5.35 15.44 -1.50
C ALA A 22 -6.80 15.88 -1.36
N LEU A 23 -7.35 16.53 -2.39
CA LEU A 23 -8.76 16.94 -2.42
C LEU A 23 -9.19 17.80 -1.21
N GLY A 24 -8.28 18.64 -0.72
CA GLY A 24 -8.53 19.50 0.45
C GLY A 24 -8.56 18.78 1.81
N VAL A 25 -8.26 17.48 1.86
CA VAL A 25 -8.24 16.69 3.10
C VAL A 25 -6.90 15.98 3.32
N SER A 26 -6.54 15.77 4.58
CA SER A 26 -5.37 14.96 4.95
C SER A 26 -5.80 13.63 5.54
N PHE A 27 -5.23 12.56 5.01
CA PHE A 27 -5.52 11.19 5.44
C PHE A 27 -4.24 10.35 5.40
N ARG A 28 -4.34 9.14 5.96
CA ARG A 28 -3.25 8.16 5.95
C ARG A 28 -3.51 7.10 4.91
N VAL A 29 -2.48 6.73 4.16
CA VAL A 29 -2.49 5.61 3.20
C VAL A 29 -1.33 4.69 3.52
N LEU A 30 -1.46 3.41 3.18
CA LEU A 30 -0.33 2.49 3.25
C LEU A 30 0.83 3.00 2.39
N ASP A 31 2.05 2.88 2.92
CA ASP A 31 3.25 3.07 2.12
C ASP A 31 3.27 2.07 0.96
N LEU A 32 3.95 2.45 -0.13
CA LEU A 32 3.90 1.70 -1.38
C LEU A 32 4.37 0.23 -1.23
N PRO A 33 5.46 -0.09 -0.52
CA PRO A 33 5.83 -1.50 -0.24
C PRO A 33 4.74 -2.29 0.49
N SER A 34 4.12 -1.70 1.51
CA SER A 34 3.09 -2.35 2.31
C SER A 34 1.79 -2.51 1.53
N LEU A 35 1.44 -1.55 0.67
CA LEU A 35 0.32 -1.67 -0.25
C LEU A 35 0.49 -2.87 -1.19
N ILE A 36 1.67 -3.03 -1.81
CA ILE A 36 1.98 -4.18 -2.68
C ILE A 36 1.84 -5.50 -1.91
N LYS A 37 2.39 -5.57 -0.70
CA LYS A 37 2.28 -6.75 0.18
C LYS A 37 0.82 -7.09 0.50
N ALA A 38 0.01 -6.08 0.82
CA ALA A 38 -1.40 -6.25 1.12
C ALA A 38 -2.20 -6.75 -0.10
N LYS A 39 -1.95 -6.17 -1.28
CA LYS A 39 -2.61 -6.54 -2.55
C LYS A 39 -2.29 -7.98 -2.94
N ARG A 40 -1.02 -8.37 -2.87
CA ARG A 40 -0.58 -9.74 -3.15
C ARG A 40 -1.20 -10.76 -2.19
N ALA A 41 -1.33 -10.42 -0.91
CA ALA A 41 -1.93 -11.30 0.09
C ALA A 41 -3.46 -11.37 0.01
N ALA A 42 -4.12 -10.30 -0.46
CA ALA A 42 -5.57 -10.30 -0.67
C ALA A 42 -5.99 -11.18 -1.85
N GLY A 43 -5.14 -11.32 -2.86
CA GLY A 43 -5.27 -12.32 -3.92
C GLY A 43 -6.51 -12.19 -4.80
N ARG A 44 -7.15 -11.00 -4.85
CA ARG A 44 -8.32 -10.78 -5.71
C ARG A 44 -7.86 -10.54 -7.14
N PRO A 45 -8.62 -10.94 -8.17
CA PRO A 45 -8.26 -10.73 -9.58
C PRO A 45 -7.86 -9.27 -9.89
N ARG A 46 -8.64 -8.30 -9.42
CA ARG A 46 -8.36 -6.86 -9.57
C ARG A 46 -7.12 -6.38 -8.81
N ASP A 47 -6.71 -7.07 -7.74
CA ASP A 47 -5.49 -6.70 -7.03
C ASP A 47 -4.25 -7.10 -7.85
N PHE A 48 -4.33 -8.18 -8.64
CA PHE A 48 -3.25 -8.61 -9.52
C PHE A 48 -3.05 -7.71 -10.74
N GLU A 49 -4.13 -7.16 -11.30
CA GLU A 49 -4.06 -6.24 -12.44
C GLU A 49 -3.18 -5.01 -12.16
N HIS A 50 -3.24 -4.47 -10.94
CA HIS A 50 -2.51 -3.26 -10.56
C HIS A 50 -1.13 -3.52 -9.95
N LEU A 51 -0.80 -4.77 -9.60
CA LEU A 51 0.49 -5.10 -8.97
C LEU A 51 1.71 -4.70 -9.83
N PRO A 52 1.74 -4.97 -11.16
CA PRO A 52 2.86 -4.57 -12.00
C PRO A 52 3.13 -3.06 -11.99
N GLU A 53 2.07 -2.25 -12.04
CA GLU A 53 2.19 -0.78 -12.00
C GLU A 53 2.74 -0.29 -10.66
N LEU A 54 2.27 -0.85 -9.55
CA LEU A 54 2.76 -0.51 -8.21
C LEU A 54 4.23 -0.90 -8.02
N GLU A 55 4.63 -2.06 -8.53
CA GLU A 55 6.03 -2.52 -8.51
C GLU A 55 6.94 -1.63 -9.36
N ALA A 56 6.48 -1.20 -10.53
CA ALA A 56 7.18 -0.24 -11.37
C ALA A 56 7.35 1.12 -10.65
N LEU A 57 6.30 1.61 -9.99
CA LEU A 57 6.36 2.85 -9.20
C LEU A 57 7.38 2.74 -8.05
N LEU A 58 7.44 1.58 -7.38
CA LEU A 58 8.41 1.35 -6.31
C LEU A 58 9.85 1.34 -6.86
N ALA A 59 10.06 0.71 -8.01
CA ALA A 59 11.37 0.70 -8.68
C ALA A 59 11.81 2.13 -9.07
N LEU A 60 10.89 2.96 -9.59
CA LEU A 60 11.16 4.37 -9.91
C LEU A 60 11.52 5.19 -8.67
N ARG A 61 10.77 5.05 -7.57
CA ARG A 61 11.08 5.73 -6.29
C ARG A 61 12.46 5.36 -5.75
N LYS A 62 12.89 4.10 -5.90
CA LYS A 62 14.23 3.65 -5.48
C LYS A 62 15.35 4.23 -6.34
N LYS A 63 15.12 4.45 -7.63
CA LYS A 63 16.11 5.04 -8.55
C LYS A 63 16.28 6.56 -8.36
N ALA A 64 15.23 7.23 -7.87
CA ALA A 64 15.23 8.67 -7.65
C ALA A 64 15.88 9.11 -6.32
N ARG A 65 16.43 8.17 -5.55
CA ARG A 65 17.07 8.37 -4.25
C ARG A 65 18.54 8.03 -4.34
#